data_AF-A0A1W9P354-F1
#
_entry.id   AF-A0A1W9P354-F1
#
_cell.length_a   1.000
_cell.length_b   1.000
_cell.length_c   1.000
_cell.angle_alpha   90.00
_cell.angle_beta   90.00
_cell.angle_gamma   90.00
#
_symmetry.space_group_name_H-M   'P 1'
#
loop_
_entity.id
_entity.type
_entity.pdbx_description
1 polymer ?
#
loop_
_entity_poly.entity_id
_entity_poly.type
_entity_poly.pdbx_seq_one_letter_code
_entity_poly.pdbx_strand_id
1 'polypeptide(L)'
;MLSSVSIEDFQGIHEVEWYAHKGEVIQVPAPKKIIPYQRIERPLNKVVYGYYPFWMGTSYNNLHYDLLSHIAYFSVELHNDGSLGSIPNVSILENLRNIAHSNGVVVTITATQFNNDTIAAFLNSAAARTNGVNNLYNLVMNYSLDGVSIDFEMPTNSVKDSLTLFMQALTDYFHTNLPGSHISIATPAVDWNNSFDYDQLALHSDGLFIMCYDYYWSGSSYAGPVSPLYSSSLWGTYSVMWTVNNYIYYGIYRDKFILG
;
A
#
# COMPACT_ATOMS: atom_id res chain seq x y z
N MET A 1 -31.84 -1.07 -10.76
CA MET A 1 -31.95 -0.96 -9.29
C MET A 1 -30.76 -1.69 -8.72
N LEU A 2 -29.69 -0.95 -8.41
CA LEU A 2 -28.54 -1.50 -7.70
C LEU A 2 -29.00 -1.75 -6.27
N SER A 3 -29.08 -3.02 -5.88
CA SER A 3 -29.40 -3.41 -4.52
C SER A 3 -28.39 -2.76 -3.57
N SER A 4 -28.91 -2.05 -2.58
CA SER A 4 -28.19 -1.58 -1.40
C SER A 4 -27.59 -2.77 -0.65
N VAL A 5 -26.44 -3.26 -1.09
CA VAL A 5 -25.54 -3.98 -0.22
C VAL A 5 -24.84 -2.89 0.58
N SER A 6 -25.09 -2.85 1.89
CA SER A 6 -24.36 -1.96 2.78
C SER A 6 -22.88 -2.28 2.64
N ILE A 7 -22.10 -1.27 2.24
CA ILE A 7 -20.62 -1.31 2.17
C ILE A 7 -19.99 -1.66 3.54
N GLU A 8 -20.78 -1.61 4.61
CA GLU A 8 -20.36 -1.90 5.99
C GLU A 8 -19.81 -3.32 6.21
N ASP A 9 -20.06 -4.29 5.30
CA ASP A 9 -19.58 -5.68 5.43
C ASP A 9 -18.50 -6.08 4.39
N PHE A 10 -18.01 -5.15 3.56
CA PHE A 10 -16.96 -5.47 2.58
C PHE A 10 -15.57 -5.43 3.22
N GLN A 11 -14.91 -6.59 3.25
CA GLN A 11 -13.49 -6.70 3.56
C GLN A 11 -12.71 -6.80 2.24
N GLY A 12 -11.71 -5.93 2.08
CA GLY A 12 -10.82 -5.97 0.93
C GLY A 12 -9.99 -7.25 0.92
N ILE A 13 -9.51 -7.67 -0.26
CA ILE A 13 -8.70 -8.89 -0.38
C ILE A 13 -7.45 -8.84 0.51
N HIS A 14 -6.86 -7.67 0.69
CA HIS A 14 -5.72 -7.47 1.58
C HIS A 14 -6.07 -7.78 3.04
N GLU A 15 -7.21 -7.29 3.53
CA GLU A 15 -7.69 -7.57 4.88
C GLU A 15 -7.93 -9.07 5.08
N VAL A 16 -8.65 -9.69 4.15
CA VAL A 16 -9.01 -11.11 4.20
C VAL A 16 -7.76 -12.00 4.26
N GLU A 17 -6.82 -11.79 3.34
CA GLU A 17 -5.59 -12.59 3.26
C GLU A 17 -4.68 -12.32 4.46
N TRP A 18 -4.58 -11.06 4.90
CA TRP A 18 -3.76 -10.73 6.07
C TRP A 18 -4.22 -11.47 7.32
N TYR A 19 -5.52 -11.48 7.60
CA TYR A 19 -6.06 -12.21 8.75
C TYR A 19 -5.93 -13.72 8.59
N ALA A 20 -6.09 -14.27 7.38
CA ALA A 20 -5.93 -15.69 7.12
C ALA A 20 -4.52 -16.21 7.43
N HIS A 21 -3.50 -15.38 7.18
CA HIS A 21 -2.09 -15.74 7.39
C HIS A 21 -1.49 -15.18 8.69
N LYS A 22 -2.25 -14.40 9.48
CA LYS A 22 -1.75 -13.74 10.69
C LYS A 22 -1.18 -14.76 11.67
N GLY A 23 0.12 -14.60 11.98
CA GLY A 23 0.84 -15.48 12.91
C GLY A 23 1.51 -16.69 12.27
N GLU A 24 1.43 -16.88 10.95
CA GLU A 24 2.24 -17.89 10.26
C GLU A 24 3.74 -17.62 10.44
N VAL A 25 4.46 -18.68 10.79
CA VAL A 25 5.92 -18.65 10.97
C VAL A 25 6.57 -19.57 9.95
N ILE A 26 7.38 -18.97 9.08
CA ILE A 26 8.12 -19.66 8.02
C ILE A 26 9.61 -19.54 8.33
N GLN A 27 10.23 -20.69 8.59
CA GLN A 27 11.64 -20.74 8.97
C GLN A 27 12.55 -20.52 7.76
N VAL A 28 13.18 -19.36 7.71
CA VAL A 28 14.19 -19.00 6.71
C VAL A 28 15.43 -18.48 7.46
N PRO A 29 16.65 -18.96 7.14
CA PRO A 29 17.85 -18.41 7.74
C PRO A 29 18.00 -16.92 7.46
N ALA A 30 18.38 -16.14 8.48
CA ALA A 30 18.72 -14.73 8.27
C ALA A 30 19.91 -14.60 7.29
N PRO A 31 19.95 -13.54 6.47
CA PRO A 31 21.06 -13.34 5.55
C PRO A 31 22.37 -13.06 6.32
N LYS A 32 23.49 -13.52 5.77
CA LYS A 32 24.82 -13.36 6.39
C LYS A 32 25.34 -11.91 6.40
N LYS A 33 24.76 -11.03 5.57
CA LYS A 33 25.13 -9.62 5.43
C LYS A 33 23.92 -8.81 4.97
N ILE A 34 23.95 -7.51 5.22
CA ILE A 34 23.00 -6.55 4.64
C ILE A 34 23.57 -6.08 3.29
N ILE A 35 22.74 -6.02 2.26
CA ILE A 35 23.09 -5.44 0.94
C ILE A 35 22.36 -4.10 0.82
N PRO A 36 23.08 -2.96 0.81
CA PRO A 36 22.48 -1.65 0.57
C PRO A 36 21.90 -1.55 -0.84
N TYR A 37 20.84 -0.75 -1.01
CA TYR A 37 20.26 -0.47 -2.32
C TYR A 37 21.34 -0.02 -3.32
N GLN A 38 21.36 -0.66 -4.48
CA GLN A 38 22.25 -0.31 -5.59
C GLN A 38 21.41 0.33 -6.68
N ARG A 39 21.66 1.61 -6.99
CA ARG A 39 21.04 2.21 -8.16
C ARG A 39 21.66 1.60 -9.42
N ILE A 40 20.87 0.84 -10.15
CA ILE A 40 21.25 0.23 -11.43
C ILE A 40 20.45 0.92 -12.53
N GLU A 41 21.08 1.17 -13.68
CA GLU A 41 20.36 1.65 -14.86
C GLU A 41 19.51 0.52 -15.44
N ARG A 42 18.22 0.80 -15.66
CA ARG A 42 17.23 -0.23 -15.99
C ARG A 42 16.35 0.23 -17.15
N PRO A 43 15.85 -0.69 -17.99
CA PRO A 43 15.02 -0.35 -19.14
C PRO A 43 13.60 0.12 -18.75
N LEU A 44 13.18 -0.10 -17.50
CA LEU A 44 11.89 0.34 -17.00
C LEU A 44 11.80 1.88 -17.01
N ASN A 45 10.81 2.41 -17.74
CA ASN A 45 10.50 3.84 -17.79
C ASN A 45 9.23 4.20 -16.99
N LYS A 46 8.66 3.23 -16.27
CA LYS A 46 7.48 3.35 -15.40
C LYS A 46 7.72 2.60 -14.10
N VAL A 47 6.99 3.00 -13.06
CA VAL A 47 6.92 2.25 -11.81
C VAL A 47 6.12 0.97 -12.06
N VAL A 48 6.78 -0.17 -11.87
CA VAL A 48 6.17 -1.50 -11.72
C VAL A 48 6.34 -1.91 -10.27
N TYR A 49 5.23 -2.03 -9.55
CA TYR A 49 5.17 -2.15 -8.09
C TYR A 49 4.47 -3.44 -7.71
N GLY A 50 5.11 -4.27 -6.88
CA GLY A 50 4.51 -5.52 -6.40
C GLY A 50 4.41 -5.55 -4.87
N TYR A 51 3.27 -5.98 -4.33
CA TYR A 51 3.21 -6.40 -2.93
C TYR A 51 3.82 -7.80 -2.79
N TYR A 52 4.66 -7.98 -1.78
CA TYR A 52 5.22 -9.28 -1.40
C TYR A 52 4.68 -9.68 -0.03
N PRO A 53 3.62 -10.50 0.00
CA PRO A 53 3.10 -11.03 1.25
C PRO A 53 4.08 -11.98 1.93
N PHE A 54 4.25 -11.85 3.24
CA PHE A 54 5.19 -12.70 3.98
C PHE A 54 4.91 -14.20 3.83
N TRP A 55 3.65 -14.57 3.65
CA TRP A 55 3.21 -15.97 3.48
C TRP A 55 3.65 -16.59 2.16
N MET A 56 4.16 -15.80 1.21
CA MET A 56 4.80 -16.31 0.00
C MET A 56 6.15 -17.00 0.26
N GLY A 57 6.65 -16.96 1.50
CA GLY A 57 7.82 -17.74 1.92
C GLY A 57 9.06 -17.34 1.14
N THR A 58 9.71 -18.33 0.51
CA THR A 58 10.95 -18.16 -0.26
C THR A 58 10.72 -17.88 -1.75
N SER A 59 9.49 -17.58 -2.17
CA SER A 59 9.15 -17.27 -3.57
C SER A 59 9.92 -16.08 -4.15
N TYR A 60 10.45 -15.20 -3.29
CA TYR A 60 11.35 -14.10 -3.66
C TYR A 60 12.54 -14.58 -4.51
N ASN A 61 13.00 -15.83 -4.36
CA ASN A 61 14.11 -16.37 -5.17
C ASN A 61 13.78 -16.50 -6.67
N ASN A 62 12.50 -16.49 -7.03
CA ASN A 62 12.04 -16.77 -8.39
C ASN A 62 11.42 -15.54 -9.09
N LEU A 63 11.52 -14.35 -8.50
CA LEU A 63 10.96 -13.14 -9.10
C LEU A 63 11.81 -12.67 -10.30
N HIS A 64 11.12 -12.19 -11.34
CA HIS A 64 11.74 -11.46 -12.44
C HIS A 64 12.04 -10.02 -12.02
N TYR A 65 13.12 -9.85 -11.25
CA TYR A 65 13.50 -8.55 -10.69
C TYR A 65 13.77 -7.49 -11.76
N ASP A 66 14.16 -7.87 -12.97
CA ASP A 66 14.34 -6.98 -14.12
C ASP A 66 13.04 -6.27 -14.54
N LEU A 67 11.88 -6.88 -14.26
CA LEU A 67 10.55 -6.32 -14.54
C LEU A 67 9.96 -5.50 -13.37
N LEU A 68 10.57 -5.53 -12.19
CA LEU A 68 10.04 -4.88 -10.97
C LEU A 68 10.86 -3.66 -10.58
N SER A 69 10.24 -2.50 -10.45
CA SER A 69 10.92 -1.31 -9.91
C SER A 69 10.87 -1.21 -8.39
N HIS A 70 9.75 -1.65 -7.79
CA HIS A 70 9.45 -1.53 -6.37
C HIS A 70 8.81 -2.83 -5.86
N ILE A 71 9.11 -3.20 -4.62
CA ILE A 71 8.43 -4.25 -3.88
C ILE A 71 8.05 -3.71 -2.50
N ALA A 72 6.77 -3.79 -2.13
CA ALA A 72 6.34 -3.55 -0.75
C ALA A 72 6.17 -4.86 0.00
N TYR A 73 6.93 -5.04 1.08
CA TYR A 73 6.72 -6.18 1.97
C TYR A 73 5.43 -5.98 2.76
N PHE A 74 4.56 -6.98 2.77
CA PHE A 74 3.23 -6.89 3.39
C PHE A 74 3.16 -7.83 4.59
N SER A 75 2.92 -7.36 5.82
CA SER A 75 2.83 -5.95 6.29
C SER A 75 3.13 -5.85 7.80
N VAL A 76 3.21 -4.63 8.33
CA VAL A 76 3.10 -4.34 9.77
C VAL A 76 1.79 -3.63 10.08
N GLU A 77 1.20 -3.93 11.23
CA GLU A 77 0.00 -3.22 11.69
C GLU A 77 0.37 -1.88 12.32
N LEU A 78 -0.37 -0.80 12.01
CA LEU A 78 -0.25 0.50 12.69
C LEU A 78 -1.41 0.67 13.68
N HIS A 79 -1.09 0.93 14.95
CA HIS A 79 -2.06 1.01 16.04
C HIS A 79 -2.54 2.45 16.30
N ASN A 80 -3.60 2.58 17.10
CA ASN A 80 -4.28 3.86 17.37
C ASN A 80 -3.39 4.97 17.97
N ASP A 81 -2.28 4.62 18.62
CA ASP A 81 -1.34 5.53 19.25
C ASP A 81 -0.09 5.78 18.38
N GLY A 82 -0.03 5.21 17.18
CA GLY A 82 1.10 5.26 16.27
C GLY A 82 2.22 4.26 16.58
N SER A 83 2.01 3.33 17.52
CA SER A 83 2.89 2.17 17.67
C SER A 83 2.69 1.16 16.53
N LEU A 84 3.69 0.29 16.31
CA LEU A 84 3.69 -0.72 15.25
C LEU A 84 3.60 -2.13 15.82
N GLY A 85 2.90 -3.00 15.09
CA GLY A 85 2.96 -4.44 15.28
C GLY A 85 4.32 -5.03 14.89
N SER A 86 4.50 -6.32 15.15
CA SER A 86 5.73 -7.03 14.77
C SER A 86 5.80 -7.26 13.26
N ILE A 87 7.00 -7.20 12.68
CA ILE A 87 7.24 -7.63 11.31
C ILE A 87 7.09 -9.16 11.23
N PRO A 88 6.15 -9.67 10.43
CA PRO A 88 6.02 -11.12 10.23
C PRO A 88 7.21 -11.63 9.43
N ASN A 89 7.79 -12.76 9.87
CA ASN A 89 8.87 -13.46 9.18
C ASN A 89 10.04 -12.56 8.75
N VAL A 90 10.66 -11.86 9.70
CA VAL A 90 11.78 -10.92 9.47
C VAL A 90 12.85 -11.46 8.52
N SER A 91 13.29 -12.72 8.66
CA SER A 91 14.30 -13.29 7.76
C SER A 91 13.86 -13.28 6.29
N ILE A 92 12.57 -13.40 5.99
CA ILE A 92 12.04 -13.29 4.62
C ILE A 92 12.22 -11.86 4.11
N LEU A 93 11.79 -10.86 4.88
CA LEU A 93 11.99 -9.45 4.55
C LEU A 93 13.47 -9.16 4.24
N GLU A 94 14.39 -9.61 5.10
CA GLU A 94 15.80 -9.31 4.94
C GLU A 94 16.44 -10.00 3.71
N ASN A 95 16.04 -11.24 3.41
CA ASN A 95 16.51 -11.96 2.23
C ASN A 95 15.92 -11.37 0.95
N LEU A 96 14.61 -11.10 0.92
CA LEU A 96 13.94 -10.40 -0.17
C LEU A 96 14.64 -9.06 -0.46
N ARG A 97 14.84 -8.25 0.59
CA ARG A 97 15.49 -6.95 0.50
C ARG A 97 16.87 -7.07 -0.15
N ASN A 98 17.68 -8.01 0.32
CA ASN A 98 19.04 -8.19 -0.21
C ASN A 98 19.05 -8.52 -1.70
N ILE A 99 18.18 -9.42 -2.16
CA ILE A 99 18.10 -9.82 -3.57
C ILE A 99 17.53 -8.66 -4.40
N ALA A 100 16.48 -8.00 -3.93
CA ALA A 100 15.88 -6.83 -4.57
C ALA A 100 16.91 -5.70 -4.76
N HIS A 101 17.63 -5.33 -3.69
CA HIS A 101 18.67 -4.30 -3.72
C HIS A 101 19.81 -4.62 -4.67
N SER A 102 20.25 -5.89 -4.74
CA SER A 102 21.28 -6.30 -5.70
C SER A 102 20.83 -6.21 -7.17
N ASN A 103 19.53 -6.11 -7.41
CA ASN A 103 18.93 -5.94 -8.73
C ASN A 103 18.38 -4.51 -8.95
N GLY A 104 18.69 -3.56 -8.06
CA GLY A 104 18.22 -2.19 -8.16
C GLY A 104 16.70 -2.06 -8.10
N VAL A 105 16.07 -2.86 -7.23
CA VAL A 105 14.65 -2.79 -6.89
C VAL A 105 14.52 -2.15 -5.52
N VAL A 106 13.66 -1.14 -5.42
CA VAL A 106 13.33 -0.42 -4.17
C VAL A 106 12.44 -1.30 -3.30
N VAL A 107 12.70 -1.34 -1.98
CA VAL A 107 11.97 -2.18 -1.04
C VAL A 107 11.33 -1.32 0.05
N THR A 108 10.01 -1.28 0.08
CA THR A 108 9.24 -0.56 1.12
C THR A 108 8.60 -1.55 2.09
N ILE A 109 8.23 -1.07 3.28
CA ILE A 109 7.33 -1.80 4.19
C ILE A 109 5.90 -1.31 4.01
N THR A 110 4.92 -2.21 3.99
CA THR A 110 3.51 -1.83 4.04
C THR A 110 3.06 -1.67 5.49
N ALA A 111 2.49 -0.52 5.83
CA ALA A 111 1.83 -0.30 7.11
C ALA A 111 0.31 -0.36 6.90
N THR A 112 -0.33 -1.36 7.51
CA THR A 112 -1.76 -1.67 7.32
C THR A 112 -2.59 -1.31 8.55
N GLN A 113 -3.83 -0.91 8.33
CA GLN A 113 -4.86 -0.90 9.37
C GLN A 113 -6.25 -1.02 8.72
N PHE A 114 -7.06 -1.97 9.20
CA PHE A 114 -8.35 -2.33 8.59
C PHE A 114 -9.56 -2.03 9.50
N ASN A 115 -9.31 -1.56 10.73
CA ASN A 115 -10.38 -1.15 11.65
C ASN A 115 -10.59 0.37 11.62
N ASN A 116 -11.78 0.80 11.21
CA ASN A 116 -12.14 2.21 11.05
C ASN A 116 -11.95 3.05 12.32
N ASP A 117 -12.33 2.53 13.48
CA ASP A 117 -12.17 3.25 14.76
C ASP A 117 -10.69 3.44 15.12
N THR A 118 -9.86 2.45 14.82
CA THR A 118 -8.41 2.51 15.02
C THR A 118 -7.76 3.51 14.07
N ILE A 119 -8.16 3.50 12.79
CA ILE A 119 -7.73 4.50 11.80
C ILE A 119 -8.12 5.90 12.29
N ALA A 120 -9.36 6.09 12.74
CA ALA A 120 -9.84 7.40 13.18
C ALA A 120 -9.15 7.89 14.46
N ALA A 121 -8.95 7.02 15.44
CA ALA A 121 -8.22 7.35 16.66
C ALA A 121 -6.77 7.76 16.37
N PHE A 122 -6.10 7.02 15.48
CA PHE A 122 -4.74 7.35 15.01
C PHE A 122 -4.71 8.69 14.27
N LEU A 123 -5.51 8.81 13.20
CA LEU A 123 -5.46 9.95 12.31
C LEU A 123 -5.90 11.24 13.00
N ASN A 124 -6.86 11.23 13.92
CA ASN A 124 -7.32 12.44 14.60
C ASN A 124 -6.42 12.90 15.76
N SER A 125 -5.38 12.13 16.11
CA SER A 125 -4.42 12.50 17.15
C SER A 125 -3.09 12.97 16.54
N ALA A 126 -2.76 14.26 16.69
CA ALA A 126 -1.48 14.79 16.22
C ALA A 126 -0.27 14.11 16.88
N ALA A 127 -0.41 13.70 18.14
CA ALA A 127 0.61 12.94 18.86
C ALA A 127 0.77 11.53 18.27
N ALA A 128 -0.34 10.84 17.99
CA ALA A 128 -0.30 9.51 17.38
C ALA A 128 0.30 9.57 15.97
N ARG A 129 -0.10 10.53 15.13
CA ARG A 129 0.50 10.75 13.79
C ARG A 129 2.01 10.94 13.88
N THR A 130 2.47 11.81 14.80
CA THR A 130 3.91 12.04 15.03
C THR A 130 4.63 10.75 15.47
N ASN A 131 4.02 9.99 16.38
CA ASN A 131 4.57 8.71 16.85
C ASN A 131 4.66 7.69 15.70
N GLY A 132 3.61 7.60 14.88
CA GLY A 132 3.56 6.75 13.69
C GLY A 132 4.68 7.07 12.70
N VAL A 133 4.87 8.34 12.36
CA VAL A 133 5.98 8.79 11.48
C VAL A 133 7.34 8.35 12.04
N ASN A 134 7.59 8.60 13.33
CA ASN A 134 8.85 8.24 13.97
C ASN A 134 9.08 6.71 14.01
N ASN A 135 8.05 5.93 14.35
CA ASN A 135 8.16 4.48 14.44
C ASN A 135 8.35 3.83 13.07
N LEU A 136 7.65 4.32 12.05
CA LEU A 136 7.84 3.87 10.66
C LEU A 136 9.24 4.19 10.16
N TYR A 137 9.74 5.41 10.41
CA TYR A 137 11.10 5.79 10.07
C TYR A 137 12.13 4.90 10.76
N ASN A 138 12.00 4.70 12.08
CA ASN A 138 12.91 3.84 12.83
C ASN A 138 12.89 2.39 12.32
N LEU A 139 11.71 1.85 11.97
CA LEU A 139 11.60 0.54 11.35
C LEU A 139 12.36 0.49 10.03
N VAL A 140 12.11 1.44 9.13
CA VAL A 140 12.77 1.51 7.81
C VAL A 140 14.29 1.56 7.98
N MET A 141 14.80 2.39 8.89
CA MET A 141 16.23 2.50 9.15
C MET A 141 16.81 1.21 9.74
N ASN A 142 16.14 0.60 10.72
CA ASN A 142 16.60 -0.63 11.39
C ASN A 142 16.71 -1.81 10.42
N TYR A 143 15.82 -1.88 9.42
CA TYR A 143 15.80 -2.95 8.44
C TYR A 143 16.42 -2.55 7.09
N SER A 144 17.04 -1.37 7.01
CA SER A 144 17.66 -0.84 5.79
C SER A 144 16.73 -0.90 4.58
N LEU A 145 15.48 -0.47 4.77
CA LEU A 145 14.47 -0.38 3.71
C LEU A 145 14.49 1.02 3.06
N ASP A 146 13.73 1.18 2.00
CA ASP A 146 13.76 2.38 1.16
C ASP A 146 12.50 3.24 1.29
N GLY A 147 11.56 2.90 2.18
CA GLY A 147 10.36 3.70 2.40
C GLY A 147 9.15 2.90 2.89
N VAL A 148 7.96 3.48 2.69
CA VAL A 148 6.70 2.99 3.27
C VAL A 148 5.58 3.02 2.24
N SER A 149 4.75 1.98 2.22
CA SER A 149 3.42 1.98 1.62
C SER A 149 2.37 2.03 2.74
N ILE A 150 1.48 3.02 2.73
CA ILE A 150 0.34 3.07 3.66
C ILE A 150 -0.85 2.37 3.02
N ASP A 151 -1.52 1.51 3.78
CA ASP A 151 -2.71 0.78 3.32
C ASP A 151 -3.79 0.75 4.40
N PHE A 152 -4.71 1.72 4.34
CA PHE A 152 -5.82 1.85 5.27
C PHE A 152 -7.12 1.54 4.53
N GLU A 153 -7.80 0.44 4.90
CA GLU A 153 -9.02 -0.02 4.24
C GLU A 153 -10.18 -0.16 5.25
N MET A 154 -11.26 0.62 5.19
CA MET A 154 -11.42 1.87 4.44
C MET A 154 -11.78 3.00 5.40
N PRO A 155 -10.93 4.05 5.53
CA PRO A 155 -11.25 5.20 6.37
C PRO A 155 -12.62 5.79 6.01
N THR A 156 -13.18 6.56 6.95
CA THR A 156 -14.44 7.29 6.73
C THR A 156 -14.16 8.73 6.29
N ASN A 157 -15.16 9.41 5.71
CA ASN A 157 -15.04 10.82 5.32
C ASN A 157 -14.53 11.73 6.45
N SER A 158 -14.87 11.39 7.70
CA SER A 158 -14.52 12.19 8.89
C SER A 158 -13.03 12.35 9.14
N VAL A 159 -12.19 11.49 8.55
CA VAL A 159 -10.73 11.50 8.73
C VAL A 159 -9.99 11.89 7.44
N LYS A 160 -10.70 12.34 6.40
CA LYS A 160 -10.14 12.69 5.09
C LYS A 160 -8.97 13.66 5.20
N ASP A 161 -9.18 14.81 5.86
CA ASP A 161 -8.14 15.83 6.02
C ASP A 161 -6.99 15.33 6.93
N SER A 162 -7.33 14.56 7.97
CA SER A 162 -6.36 13.98 8.89
C SER A 162 -5.43 12.96 8.20
N LEU A 163 -5.95 12.19 7.23
CA LEU A 163 -5.16 11.29 6.39
C LEU A 163 -4.16 12.07 5.53
N THR A 164 -4.61 13.15 4.89
CA THR A 164 -3.74 14.05 4.11
C THR A 164 -2.63 14.63 4.98
N LEU A 165 -2.96 15.12 6.18
CA LEU A 165 -1.96 15.65 7.12
C LEU A 165 -0.95 14.59 7.58
N PHE A 166 -1.39 13.33 7.76
CA PHE A 166 -0.49 12.23 8.06
C PHE A 166 0.48 11.96 6.91
N MET A 167 -0.04 11.83 5.69
CA MET A 167 0.79 11.58 4.51
C MET A 167 1.78 12.71 4.24
N GLN A 168 1.37 13.98 4.41
CA GLN A 168 2.28 15.11 4.32
C GLN A 168 3.42 15.00 5.33
N ALA A 169 3.09 14.81 6.62
CA ALA A 169 4.10 14.72 7.67
C ALA A 169 5.05 13.53 7.46
N LEU A 170 4.51 12.39 7.01
CA LEU A 170 5.29 11.19 6.70
C LEU A 170 6.26 11.46 5.56
N THR A 171 5.77 11.95 4.43
CA THR A 171 6.58 12.22 3.23
C THR A 171 7.64 13.28 3.48
N ASP A 172 7.28 14.41 4.09
CA ASP A 172 8.23 15.49 4.39
C ASP A 172 9.35 14.99 5.32
N TYR A 173 9.00 14.20 6.34
CA TYR A 173 9.97 13.65 7.28
C TYR A 173 10.92 12.65 6.61
N PHE A 174 10.38 11.73 5.80
CA PHE A 174 11.18 10.73 5.09
C PHE A 174 12.06 11.34 4.02
N HIS A 175 11.56 12.26 3.19
CA HIS A 175 12.37 12.92 2.16
C HIS A 175 13.48 13.78 2.77
N THR A 176 13.25 14.37 3.95
CA THR A 176 14.28 15.14 4.68
C THR A 176 15.36 14.23 5.28
N ASN A 177 14.98 13.14 5.92
CA ASN A 177 15.91 12.32 6.73
C ASN A 177 16.45 11.08 6.01
N LEU A 178 15.76 10.61 4.97
CA LEU A 178 16.15 9.52 4.08
C LEU A 178 15.96 9.96 2.62
N PRO A 179 16.85 10.81 2.08
CA PRO A 179 16.73 11.28 0.70
C PRO A 179 16.70 10.12 -0.31
N GLY A 180 15.72 10.15 -1.22
CA GLY A 180 15.48 9.08 -2.19
C GLY A 180 14.56 7.97 -1.68
N SER A 181 13.98 8.10 -0.48
CA SER A 181 12.92 7.22 -0.01
C SER A 181 11.67 7.29 -0.88
N HIS A 182 10.89 6.21 -0.88
CA HIS A 182 9.64 6.09 -1.61
C HIS A 182 8.44 5.95 -0.64
N ILE A 183 7.55 6.92 -0.64
CA ILE A 183 6.32 6.95 0.16
C ILE A 183 5.12 6.80 -0.76
N SER A 184 4.31 5.78 -0.53
CA SER A 184 3.11 5.50 -1.33
C SER A 184 1.91 5.24 -0.44
N ILE A 185 0.72 5.37 -1.01
CA ILE A 185 -0.53 5.02 -0.33
C ILE A 185 -1.43 4.24 -1.28
N ALA A 186 -2.01 3.15 -0.76
CA ALA A 186 -3.06 2.41 -1.44
C ALA A 186 -4.37 3.18 -1.37
N THR A 187 -5.04 3.29 -2.51
CA THR A 187 -6.29 4.04 -2.69
C THR A 187 -7.30 3.19 -3.44
N PRO A 188 -8.61 3.34 -3.17
CA PRO A 188 -9.59 2.38 -3.67
C PRO A 188 -9.89 2.57 -5.16
N ALA A 189 -10.30 1.48 -5.84
CA ALA A 189 -10.92 1.57 -7.16
C ALA A 189 -12.12 2.53 -7.17
N VAL A 190 -12.94 2.50 -6.13
CA VAL A 190 -14.09 3.39 -5.95
C VAL A 190 -14.14 3.86 -4.49
N ASP A 191 -14.01 5.16 -4.25
CA ASP A 191 -14.12 5.74 -2.92
C ASP A 191 -15.58 6.07 -2.57
N TRP A 192 -16.30 5.04 -2.14
CA TRP A 192 -17.70 5.15 -1.74
C TRP A 192 -17.92 6.05 -0.52
N ASN A 193 -16.92 6.12 0.36
CA ASN A 193 -16.97 6.88 1.60
C ASN A 193 -16.52 8.33 1.41
N ASN A 194 -16.00 8.71 0.23
CA ASN A 194 -15.38 10.01 -0.03
C ASN A 194 -14.31 10.34 1.03
N SER A 195 -13.48 9.37 1.36
CA SER A 195 -12.48 9.43 2.44
C SER A 195 -11.08 9.86 1.98
N PHE A 196 -10.83 9.89 0.67
CA PHE A 196 -9.51 10.15 0.12
C PHE A 196 -9.48 11.49 -0.61
N ASP A 197 -8.54 12.37 -0.23
CA ASP A 197 -8.29 13.62 -0.95
C ASP A 197 -7.23 13.40 -2.02
N TYR A 198 -7.68 12.84 -3.13
CA TYR A 198 -6.86 12.33 -4.22
C TYR A 198 -5.73 13.27 -4.69
N ASP A 199 -6.02 14.55 -4.93
CA ASP A 199 -5.02 15.54 -5.35
C ASP A 199 -4.01 15.83 -4.24
N GLN A 200 -4.46 16.00 -3.00
CA GLN A 200 -3.57 16.26 -1.87
C GLN A 200 -2.71 15.04 -1.50
N LEU A 201 -3.28 13.84 -1.57
CA LEU A 201 -2.53 12.60 -1.37
C LEU A 201 -1.49 12.40 -2.48
N ALA A 202 -1.83 12.71 -3.74
CA ALA A 202 -0.88 12.68 -4.85
C ALA A 202 0.23 13.73 -4.71
N LEU A 203 -0.08 14.91 -4.15
CA LEU A 203 0.90 15.95 -3.85
C LEU A 203 1.86 15.52 -2.73
N HIS A 204 1.35 14.79 -1.74
CA HIS A 204 2.06 14.39 -0.51
C HIS A 204 2.47 12.91 -0.48
N SER A 205 2.68 12.30 -1.65
CA SER A 205 3.27 10.97 -1.78
C SER A 205 4.05 10.85 -3.09
N ASP A 206 4.90 9.84 -3.21
CA ASP A 206 5.61 9.51 -4.44
C ASP A 206 4.73 8.74 -5.43
N GLY A 207 3.66 8.09 -4.94
CA GLY A 207 2.68 7.43 -5.79
C GLY A 207 1.42 6.99 -5.06
N LEU A 208 0.32 6.95 -5.82
CA LEU A 208 -0.94 6.34 -5.41
C LEU A 208 -1.02 4.95 -6.04
N PHE A 209 -0.98 3.91 -5.20
CA PHE A 209 -1.32 2.56 -5.64
C PHE A 209 -2.84 2.46 -5.71
N ILE A 210 -3.39 2.59 -6.90
CA ILE A 210 -4.84 2.53 -7.12
C ILE A 210 -5.22 1.07 -7.26
N MET A 211 -5.97 0.56 -6.28
CA MET A 211 -6.44 -0.82 -6.19
C MET A 211 -7.53 -1.07 -7.23
N CYS A 212 -7.16 -1.07 -8.51
CA CYS A 212 -8.00 -1.21 -9.68
C CYS A 212 -8.50 -2.66 -9.86
N TYR A 213 -9.02 -3.25 -8.79
CA TYR A 213 -9.60 -4.59 -8.69
C TYR A 213 -10.78 -4.57 -7.69
N ASP A 214 -11.37 -5.74 -7.46
CA ASP A 214 -12.55 -5.92 -6.62
C ASP A 214 -13.77 -5.07 -7.02
N TYR A 215 -13.92 -4.76 -8.32
CA TYR A 215 -15.14 -4.15 -8.85
C TYR A 215 -16.34 -5.10 -8.76
N TYR A 216 -16.06 -6.40 -8.81
CA TYR A 216 -16.97 -7.52 -8.52
C TYR A 216 -16.22 -8.50 -7.60
N TRP A 217 -16.90 -8.98 -6.56
CA TRP A 217 -16.32 -9.86 -5.53
C TRP A 217 -17.36 -10.86 -5.03
N SER A 218 -16.99 -11.71 -4.07
CA SER A 218 -17.86 -12.79 -3.52
C SER A 218 -19.18 -12.29 -2.93
N GLY A 219 -19.24 -11.04 -2.47
CA GLY A 219 -20.46 -10.40 -1.96
C GLY A 219 -21.33 -9.72 -3.02
N SER A 220 -20.92 -9.74 -4.29
CA SER A 220 -21.73 -9.22 -5.40
C SER A 220 -22.97 -10.09 -5.64
N SER A 221 -24.09 -9.47 -6.03
CA SER A 221 -25.36 -10.17 -6.28
C SER A 221 -25.33 -11.13 -7.48
N TYR A 222 -24.34 -10.97 -8.36
CA TYR A 222 -24.06 -11.85 -9.49
C TYR A 222 -22.56 -11.85 -9.79
N ALA A 223 -22.08 -12.90 -10.45
CA ALA A 223 -20.69 -12.99 -10.89
C ALA A 223 -20.40 -11.95 -11.98
N GLY A 224 -19.26 -11.29 -11.88
CA GLY A 224 -18.78 -10.31 -12.87
C GLY A 224 -17.26 -10.18 -12.87
N PRO A 225 -16.70 -9.36 -13.76
CA PRO A 225 -15.25 -9.21 -13.89
C PRO A 225 -14.66 -8.48 -12.69
N VAL A 226 -13.67 -9.10 -12.02
CA VAL A 226 -12.99 -8.51 -10.84
C VAL A 226 -12.26 -7.20 -11.18
N SER A 227 -11.65 -7.11 -12.37
CA SER A 227 -10.96 -5.91 -12.87
C SER A 227 -11.28 -5.68 -14.37
N PRO A 228 -12.44 -5.11 -14.71
CA PRO A 228 -12.77 -4.79 -16.09
C PRO A 228 -12.03 -3.53 -16.54
N LEU A 229 -11.33 -3.60 -17.69
CA LEU A 229 -10.64 -2.44 -18.24
C LEU A 229 -11.61 -1.31 -18.63
N TYR A 230 -12.77 -1.65 -19.18
CA TYR A 230 -13.78 -0.71 -19.66
C TYR A 230 -15.16 -0.99 -19.05
N SER A 231 -15.93 0.09 -18.83
CA SER A 231 -17.36 0.02 -18.53
C SER A 231 -18.10 -0.71 -19.65
N SER A 232 -19.21 -1.38 -19.34
CA SER A 232 -20.04 -2.03 -20.35
C SER A 232 -21.51 -2.02 -19.97
N SER A 233 -22.40 -2.19 -20.94
CA SER A 233 -23.84 -2.35 -20.67
C SER A 233 -24.17 -3.62 -19.89
N LEU A 234 -23.28 -4.63 -19.92
CA LEU A 234 -23.45 -5.90 -19.21
C LEU A 234 -22.96 -5.81 -17.77
N TRP A 235 -21.80 -5.17 -17.54
CA TRP A 235 -21.11 -5.13 -16.25
C TRP A 235 -21.14 -3.75 -15.57
N GLY A 236 -21.84 -2.77 -16.14
CA GLY A 236 -22.04 -1.46 -15.53
C GLY A 236 -20.87 -0.48 -15.68
N THR A 237 -20.91 0.55 -14.84
CA THR A 237 -20.08 1.76 -14.94
C THR A 237 -18.66 1.57 -14.42
N TYR A 238 -18.50 0.92 -13.27
CA TYR A 238 -17.21 0.86 -12.60
C TYR A 238 -16.24 -0.07 -13.33
N SER A 239 -15.04 0.45 -13.60
CA SER A 239 -13.97 -0.18 -14.37
C SER A 239 -12.68 0.59 -14.15
N VAL A 240 -11.54 0.00 -14.53
CA VAL A 240 -10.23 0.65 -14.46
C VAL A 240 -10.24 2.01 -15.18
N MET A 241 -10.82 2.08 -16.38
CA MET A 241 -10.91 3.33 -17.13
C MET A 241 -11.80 4.37 -16.43
N TRP A 242 -12.89 3.94 -15.78
CA TRP A 242 -13.73 4.84 -15.00
C TRP A 242 -12.97 5.42 -13.81
N THR A 243 -12.28 4.56 -13.04
CA THR A 243 -11.49 4.95 -11.86
C THR A 243 -10.38 5.92 -12.22
N VAL A 244 -9.61 5.62 -13.27
CA VAL A 244 -8.56 6.52 -13.75
C VAL A 244 -9.13 7.89 -14.14
N ASN A 245 -10.25 7.93 -14.84
CA ASN A 245 -10.90 9.20 -15.21
C ASN A 245 -11.46 9.94 -13.99
N ASN A 246 -11.93 9.23 -12.97
CA ASN A 246 -12.38 9.82 -11.71
C ASN A 246 -11.21 10.48 -10.97
N TYR A 247 -10.07 9.81 -10.83
CA TYR A 247 -8.87 10.36 -10.20
C TYR A 247 -8.32 11.58 -10.98
N ILE A 248 -8.35 11.54 -12.32
CA ILE A 248 -7.96 12.68 -13.17
C ILE A 248 -8.94 13.86 -12.98
N TYR A 249 -10.24 13.59 -12.88
CA TYR A 249 -11.26 14.63 -12.66
C TYR A 249 -11.01 15.41 -11.37
N TYR A 250 -10.53 14.72 -10.31
CA TYR A 250 -10.14 15.35 -9.06
C TYR A 250 -8.74 15.99 -9.07
N GLY A 251 -8.05 16.03 -10.21
CA GLY A 251 -6.84 16.86 -10.39
C GLY A 251 -5.51 16.14 -10.26
N ILE A 252 -5.47 14.80 -10.22
CA ILE A 252 -4.20 14.07 -10.10
C ILE A 252 -3.43 14.08 -11.42
N TYR A 253 -2.12 14.32 -11.32
CA TYR A 253 -1.18 14.13 -12.42
C TYR A 253 -0.86 12.64 -12.63
N ARG A 254 -0.91 12.20 -13.90
CA ARG A 254 -0.79 10.77 -14.28
C ARG A 254 0.56 10.12 -13.90
N ASP A 255 1.59 10.90 -13.59
CA ASP A 255 2.89 10.43 -13.13
C ASP A 255 2.86 9.88 -11.69
N LYS A 256 1.80 10.17 -10.92
CA LYS A 256 1.56 9.61 -9.58
C LYS A 256 0.80 8.29 -9.58
N PHE A 257 0.26 7.84 -10.72
CA PHE A 257 -0.53 6.62 -10.78
C PHE A 257 0.34 5.37 -10.80
N ILE A 258 0.03 4.44 -9.90
CA ILE A 258 0.46 3.05 -9.93
C ILE A 258 -0.81 2.22 -9.97
N LEU A 259 -1.11 1.60 -11.12
CA LEU A 259 -2.34 0.83 -11.29
C LEU A 259 -2.11 -0.62 -10.85
N GLY A 260 -2.90 -1.07 -9.87
CA GLY A 260 -3.00 -2.47 -9.47
C GLY A 260 -3.88 -3.30 -10.39
#